data_AF-A0A2E5KG30-F1
#
_entry.id   AF-A0A2E5KG30-F1
#
_cell.length_a   1.000
_cell.length_b   1.000
_cell.length_c   1.000
_cell.angle_alpha   90.00
_cell.angle_beta   90.00
_cell.angle_gamma   90.00
#
_symmetry.space_group_name_H-M   'P 1'
#
loop_
_entity.id
_entity.type
_entity.pdbx_description
1 polymer ?
#
loop_
_entity_poly.entity_id
_entity_poly.type
_entity_poly.pdbx_seq_one_letter_code
_entity_poly.pdbx_strand_id
1 'polypeptide(L)'
;MQSHTNRRTKQNFLQDGLLQIILANSLILLLTSSTLERLEIENLFFHIMIEHLLYLSIGFLNASGFDSIIKSFKSSSSNYRLKILKYYSNYLAINNRLNPFGLITGLLFLIILFYWHIPSNFDSAIVNFDTHIFMHFSIILSGIFLYSSFKMISRIQSLVFILAIDKTMGILGFFLAGGSSQIYQTYPLSVQMTSGFWMILMMVGIDLLCIILILKNFFNSTDK
;
A
#
# COMPACT_ATOMS: atom_id res chain seq x y z
N MET A 1 -22.18 30.05 15.61
CA MET A 1 -22.29 29.08 14.48
C MET A 1 -20.93 28.58 13.98
N GLN A 2 -19.91 29.42 13.79
CA GLN A 2 -18.54 29.00 13.39
C GLN A 2 -17.79 28.09 14.38
N SER A 3 -18.12 28.09 15.68
CA SER A 3 -17.44 27.22 16.67
C SER A 3 -17.90 25.76 16.61
N HIS A 4 -19.13 25.50 16.16
CA HIS A 4 -19.69 24.16 16.05
C HIS A 4 -19.20 23.41 14.82
N THR A 5 -19.04 24.10 13.68
CA THR A 5 -18.46 23.51 12.46
C THR A 5 -17.00 23.11 12.68
N ASN A 6 -16.19 23.97 13.30
CA ASN A 6 -14.78 23.65 13.62
C ASN A 6 -14.62 22.47 14.59
N ARG A 7 -15.54 22.29 15.56
CA ARG A 7 -15.54 21.11 16.46
C ARG A 7 -15.88 19.81 15.74
N ARG A 8 -16.83 19.83 14.79
CA ARG A 8 -17.18 18.67 13.96
C ARG A 8 -16.01 18.24 13.07
N THR A 9 -15.38 19.18 12.36
CA THR A 9 -14.22 18.87 11.50
C THR A 9 -13.02 18.33 12.30
N LYS A 10 -12.85 18.81 13.54
CA LYS A 10 -11.80 18.34 14.47
C LYS A 10 -12.02 16.90 14.92
N GLN A 11 -13.24 16.57 15.31
CA GLN A 11 -13.59 15.24 15.79
C GLN A 11 -13.41 14.19 14.67
N ASN A 12 -13.71 14.58 13.43
CA ASN A 12 -13.54 13.72 12.26
C ASN A 12 -12.07 13.33 12.03
N PHE A 13 -11.10 14.27 12.00
CA PHE A 13 -9.69 13.91 11.75
C PHE A 13 -9.08 12.98 12.81
N LEU A 14 -9.41 13.18 14.08
CA LEU A 14 -8.92 12.32 15.15
C LEU A 14 -9.56 10.92 15.07
N GLN A 15 -10.87 10.85 14.87
CA GLN A 15 -11.60 9.60 14.74
C GLN A 15 -11.15 8.81 13.50
N ASP A 16 -11.03 9.48 12.35
CA ASP A 16 -10.55 8.90 11.10
C ASP A 16 -9.14 8.32 11.27
N GLY A 17 -8.25 9.09 11.92
CA GLY A 17 -6.88 8.66 12.17
C GLY A 17 -6.78 7.46 13.10
N LEU A 18 -7.56 7.45 14.19
CA LEU A 18 -7.63 6.31 15.11
C LEU A 18 -8.22 5.07 14.44
N LEU A 19 -9.28 5.23 13.63
CA LEU A 19 -9.90 4.13 12.90
C LEU A 19 -8.92 3.46 11.94
N GLN A 20 -8.12 4.26 11.20
CA GLN A 20 -7.10 3.74 10.29
C GLN A 20 -6.02 2.95 11.02
N ILE A 21 -5.54 3.45 12.16
CA ILE A 21 -4.55 2.74 12.98
C ILE A 21 -5.14 1.45 13.56
N ILE A 22 -6.37 1.49 14.08
CA ILE A 22 -7.05 0.29 14.59
C ILE A 22 -7.17 -0.75 13.48
N LEU A 23 -7.65 -0.35 12.30
CA LEU A 23 -7.79 -1.23 11.13
C LEU A 23 -6.44 -1.84 10.73
N ALA A 24 -5.38 -1.04 10.67
CA ALA A 24 -4.03 -1.53 10.35
C ALA A 24 -3.56 -2.58 11.36
N ASN A 25 -3.75 -2.35 12.67
CA ASN A 25 -3.36 -3.32 13.69
C ASN A 25 -4.24 -4.57 13.68
N SER A 26 -5.54 -4.45 13.39
CA SER A 26 -6.43 -5.59 13.20
C SER A 26 -6.03 -6.45 12.01
N LEU A 27 -5.57 -5.84 10.92
CA LEU A 27 -5.05 -6.56 9.76
C LEU A 27 -3.76 -7.35 10.10
N ILE A 28 -2.86 -6.79 10.91
CA ILE A 28 -1.67 -7.52 11.37
C ILE A 28 -2.09 -8.79 12.11
N LEU A 29 -3.00 -8.67 13.08
CA LEU A 29 -3.49 -9.82 13.85
C LEU A 29 -4.18 -10.87 12.98
N LEU A 30 -4.88 -10.43 11.92
CA LEU A 30 -5.53 -11.32 10.97
C LEU A 30 -4.49 -12.09 10.13
N LEU A 31 -3.48 -11.40 9.61
CA LEU A 31 -2.42 -11.99 8.79
C LEU A 31 -1.55 -12.97 9.58
N THR A 32 -1.28 -12.69 10.86
CA THR A 32 -0.57 -13.60 11.76
C THR A 32 -1.47 -14.69 12.36
N SER A 33 -2.61 -14.98 11.74
CA SER A 33 -3.48 -16.07 12.17
C SER A 33 -3.10 -17.37 11.47
N SER A 34 -3.21 -18.49 12.17
CA SER A 34 -2.86 -19.81 11.64
C SER A 34 -3.59 -20.18 10.34
N THR A 35 -4.76 -19.60 10.09
CA THR A 35 -5.51 -19.82 8.84
C THR A 35 -4.85 -19.13 7.66
N LEU A 36 -4.42 -17.87 7.83
CA LEU A 36 -3.77 -17.12 6.76
C LEU A 36 -2.31 -17.54 6.56
N GLU A 37 -1.59 -17.87 7.63
CA GLU A 37 -0.25 -18.49 7.53
C GLU A 37 -0.28 -19.80 6.73
N ARG A 38 -1.34 -20.62 6.87
CA ARG A 38 -1.48 -21.81 6.03
C ARG A 38 -1.73 -21.47 4.57
N LEU A 39 -2.56 -20.46 4.28
CA LEU A 39 -2.85 -20.04 2.91
C LEU A 39 -1.61 -19.47 2.21
N GLU A 40 -0.77 -18.74 2.94
CA GLU A 40 0.54 -18.27 2.47
C GLU A 40 1.37 -19.43 1.92
N ILE A 41 1.54 -20.50 2.71
CA ILE A 41 2.36 -21.65 2.33
C ILE A 41 1.76 -22.42 1.14
N GLU A 42 0.44 -22.54 1.07
CA GLU A 42 -0.24 -23.37 0.07
C GLU A 42 -0.51 -22.64 -1.25
N ASN A 43 -0.59 -21.31 -1.25
CA ASN A 43 -1.11 -20.53 -2.37
C ASN A 43 -0.24 -19.31 -2.67
N LEU A 44 0.55 -19.43 -3.74
CA LEU A 44 1.43 -18.35 -4.21
C LEU A 44 0.70 -17.06 -4.55
N PHE A 45 -0.50 -17.14 -5.16
CA PHE A 45 -1.30 -15.94 -5.44
C PHE A 45 -1.72 -15.26 -4.15
N PHE A 46 -2.14 -16.01 -3.14
CA PHE A 46 -2.46 -15.43 -1.84
C PHE A 46 -1.22 -14.72 -1.25
N HIS A 47 -0.08 -15.41 -1.17
CA HIS A 47 1.15 -14.85 -0.60
C HIS A 47 1.61 -13.58 -1.35
N ILE A 48 1.88 -13.69 -2.65
CA ILE A 48 2.46 -12.60 -3.43
C ILE A 48 1.46 -11.45 -3.65
N MET A 49 0.18 -11.74 -3.87
CA MET A 49 -0.79 -10.70 -4.19
C MET A 49 -1.58 -10.23 -2.99
N ILE A 50 -2.32 -11.13 -2.36
CA ILE A 50 -3.30 -10.73 -1.34
C ILE A 50 -2.58 -10.28 -0.07
N GLU A 51 -1.68 -11.11 0.43
CA GLU A 51 -0.98 -10.87 1.68
C GLU A 51 -0.01 -9.68 1.59
N HIS A 52 0.86 -9.64 0.58
CA HIS A 52 1.73 -8.48 0.38
C HIS A 52 0.93 -7.17 0.18
N LEU A 53 -0.21 -7.19 -0.52
CA LEU A 53 -1.08 -6.02 -0.65
C LEU A 53 -1.68 -5.60 0.70
N LEU A 54 -2.05 -6.55 1.56
CA LEU A 54 -2.56 -6.27 2.91
C LEU A 54 -1.46 -5.72 3.81
N TYR A 55 -0.24 -6.27 3.79
CA TYR A 55 0.91 -5.71 4.51
C TYR A 55 1.28 -4.30 4.05
N LEU A 56 1.24 -4.07 2.73
CA LEU A 56 1.40 -2.73 2.17
C LEU A 56 0.29 -1.78 2.64
N SER A 57 -0.96 -2.27 2.68
CA SER A 57 -2.11 -1.50 3.17
C SER A 57 -1.97 -1.14 4.65
N ILE A 58 -1.43 -2.03 5.49
CA ILE A 58 -1.12 -1.76 6.90
C ILE A 58 -0.16 -0.56 7.02
N GLY A 59 0.91 -0.55 6.25
CA GLY A 59 1.87 0.57 6.22
C GLY A 59 1.21 1.88 5.78
N PHE A 60 0.44 1.82 4.70
CA PHE A 60 -0.28 2.97 4.15
C PHE A 60 -1.28 3.55 5.17
N LEU A 61 -2.09 2.70 5.80
CA LEU A 61 -3.11 3.07 6.80
C LEU A 61 -2.48 3.67 8.06
N ASN A 62 -1.36 3.10 8.54
CA ASN A 62 -0.65 3.66 9.67
C ASN A 62 -0.12 5.07 9.35
N ALA A 63 0.51 5.25 8.18
CA ALA A 63 1.02 6.55 7.75
C ALA A 63 -0.10 7.59 7.60
N SER A 64 -1.22 7.21 6.97
CA SER A 64 -2.39 8.09 6.82
C SER A 64 -3.08 8.40 8.15
N GLY A 65 -3.09 7.43 9.07
CA GLY A 65 -3.67 7.55 10.39
C GLY A 65 -2.92 8.56 11.25
N PHE A 66 -1.59 8.43 11.31
CA PHE A 66 -0.72 9.40 11.98
C PHE A 66 -0.84 10.80 11.37
N ASP A 67 -0.90 10.92 10.03
CA ASP A 67 -1.08 12.21 9.36
C ASP A 67 -2.39 12.90 9.80
N SER A 68 -3.48 12.13 9.90
CA SER A 68 -4.80 12.62 10.32
C SER A 68 -4.82 13.04 11.80
N ILE A 69 -4.21 12.24 12.68
CA ILE A 69 -4.04 12.57 14.10
C ILE A 69 -3.25 13.88 14.24
N ILE A 70 -2.12 14.03 13.56
CA ILE A 70 -1.31 15.25 13.62
C ILE A 70 -2.09 16.47 13.11
N LYS A 71 -2.84 16.33 12.02
CA LYS A 71 -3.71 17.41 11.50
C LYS A 71 -4.77 17.85 12.50
N SER A 72 -5.30 16.93 13.32
CA SER A 72 -6.26 17.28 14.37
C SER A 72 -5.69 18.29 15.39
N PHE A 73 -4.36 18.29 15.61
CA PHE A 73 -3.70 19.23 16.52
C PHE A 73 -3.78 20.69 16.07
N LYS A 74 -3.98 20.99 14.77
CA LYS A 74 -4.15 22.39 14.28
C LYS A 74 -5.23 23.16 15.06
N SER A 75 -6.28 22.44 15.45
CA SER A 75 -7.45 22.95 16.18
C SER A 75 -7.49 22.52 17.65
N SER A 76 -6.40 21.94 18.17
CA SER A 76 -6.33 21.47 19.56
C SER A 76 -6.10 22.64 20.53
N SER A 77 -6.56 22.50 21.77
CA SER A 77 -6.24 23.40 22.89
C SER A 77 -5.06 22.89 23.72
N SER A 78 -4.41 21.80 23.31
CA SER A 78 -3.28 21.20 24.01
C SER A 78 -2.08 22.15 24.07
N ASN A 79 -1.40 22.17 25.23
CA ASN A 79 -0.15 22.90 25.44
C ASN A 79 0.97 22.47 24.47
N TYR A 80 0.91 21.24 23.95
CA TYR A 80 1.92 20.71 23.01
C TYR A 80 1.64 21.05 21.54
N ARG A 81 0.50 21.69 21.23
CA ARG A 81 0.06 21.96 19.86
C ARG A 81 1.16 22.59 19.01
N LEU A 82 1.71 23.72 19.47
CA LEU A 82 2.67 24.50 18.68
C LEU A 82 3.95 23.70 18.42
N LYS A 83 4.39 22.91 19.40
CA LYS A 83 5.57 22.05 19.28
C LYS A 83 5.34 20.95 18.24
N ILE A 84 4.24 20.21 18.33
CA ILE A 84 3.89 19.13 17.39
C ILE A 84 3.76 19.68 15.96
N LEU A 85 3.02 20.78 15.78
CA LEU A 85 2.81 21.37 14.46
C LEU A 85 4.11 21.91 13.85
N LYS A 86 5.00 22.49 14.66
CA LYS A 86 6.32 22.96 14.20
C LYS A 86 7.21 21.81 13.75
N TYR A 87 7.26 20.70 14.49
CA TYR A 87 8.01 19.53 14.05
C TYR A 87 7.45 18.95 12.76
N TYR A 88 6.13 18.81 12.68
CA TYR A 88 5.48 18.29 11.50
C TYR A 88 5.64 19.20 10.27
N SER A 89 5.55 20.52 10.43
CA SER A 89 5.81 21.46 9.33
C SER A 89 7.25 21.39 8.85
N ASN A 90 8.23 21.26 9.76
CA ASN A 90 9.63 21.10 9.42
C ASN A 90 9.87 19.80 8.65
N TYR A 91 9.28 18.70 9.12
CA TYR A 91 9.32 17.42 8.42
C TYR A 91 8.73 17.53 7.01
N LEU A 92 7.55 18.15 6.85
CA LEU A 92 6.94 18.36 5.55
C LEU A 92 7.81 19.24 4.63
N ALA A 93 8.43 20.29 5.16
CA ALA A 93 9.33 21.14 4.39
C ALA A 93 10.56 20.37 3.89
N ILE A 94 11.16 19.54 4.75
CA ILE A 94 12.28 18.67 4.37
C ILE A 94 11.83 17.63 3.34
N ASN A 95 10.69 16.96 3.56
CA ASN A 95 10.15 15.99 2.62
C ASN A 95 9.85 16.64 1.26
N ASN A 96 9.24 17.83 1.21
CA ASN A 96 8.95 18.50 -0.05
C ASN A 96 10.23 18.91 -0.80
N ARG A 97 11.31 19.23 -0.08
CA ARG A 97 12.61 19.57 -0.67
C ARG A 97 13.33 18.34 -1.21
N LEU A 98 13.34 17.23 -0.46
CA LEU A 98 14.09 16.03 -0.81
C LEU A 98 13.30 15.10 -1.72
N ASN A 99 11.98 15.06 -1.61
CA ASN A 99 11.09 14.16 -2.32
C ASN A 99 10.12 14.94 -3.24
N PRO A 100 10.65 15.72 -4.20
CA PRO A 100 9.80 16.47 -5.13
C PRO A 100 8.94 15.50 -5.92
N PHE A 101 7.65 15.83 -6.05
CA PHE A 101 6.65 15.01 -6.75
C PHE A 101 6.54 13.56 -6.23
N GLY A 102 6.98 13.27 -4.99
CA GLY A 102 6.89 11.94 -4.40
C GLY A 102 7.86 10.90 -4.99
N LEU A 103 8.80 11.31 -5.86
CA LEU A 103 9.65 10.41 -6.63
C LEU A 103 10.56 9.53 -5.76
N ILE A 104 11.20 10.09 -4.73
CA ILE A 104 12.13 9.32 -3.88
C ILE A 104 11.38 8.25 -3.11
N THR A 105 10.28 8.60 -2.45
CA THR A 105 9.52 7.61 -1.69
C THR A 105 8.82 6.61 -2.62
N GLY A 106 8.38 7.05 -3.81
CA GLY A 106 7.89 6.14 -4.84
C GLY A 106 8.95 5.14 -5.29
N LEU A 107 10.18 5.59 -5.54
CA LEU A 107 11.30 4.74 -5.92
C LEU A 107 11.67 3.76 -4.79
N LEU A 108 11.73 4.21 -3.53
CA LEU A 108 11.99 3.33 -2.38
C LEU A 108 10.92 2.25 -2.24
N PHE A 109 9.64 2.61 -2.44
CA PHE A 109 8.56 1.64 -2.49
C PHE A 109 8.80 0.60 -3.60
N LEU A 110 9.11 1.04 -4.83
CA LEU A 110 9.39 0.13 -5.95
C LEU A 110 10.59 -0.79 -5.67
N ILE A 111 11.70 -0.25 -5.16
CA ILE A 111 12.91 -1.02 -4.86
C ILE A 111 12.59 -2.14 -3.86
N ILE A 112 11.91 -1.81 -2.76
CA ILE A 112 11.55 -2.81 -1.74
C ILE A 112 10.61 -3.86 -2.33
N LEU A 113 9.58 -3.42 -3.08
CA LEU A 113 8.62 -4.34 -3.67
C LEU A 113 9.33 -5.29 -4.65
N PHE A 114 10.06 -4.78 -5.63
CA PHE A 114 10.76 -5.60 -6.61
C PHE A 114 11.80 -6.51 -5.97
N TYR A 115 12.56 -6.03 -4.97
CA TYR A 115 13.57 -6.83 -4.27
C TYR A 115 13.00 -8.14 -3.74
N TRP A 116 11.83 -8.10 -3.10
CA TRP A 116 11.20 -9.30 -2.53
C TRP A 116 10.49 -10.17 -3.56
N HIS A 117 10.21 -9.65 -4.75
CA HIS A 117 9.57 -10.42 -5.83
C HIS A 117 10.58 -11.06 -6.79
N ILE A 118 11.88 -10.77 -6.63
CA ILE A 118 12.95 -11.53 -7.30
C ILE A 118 12.94 -12.97 -6.77
N PRO A 119 12.87 -14.01 -7.63
CA PRO A 119 12.66 -15.39 -7.20
C PRO A 119 13.64 -15.90 -6.14
N SER A 120 14.94 -15.63 -6.31
CA SER A 120 15.96 -16.07 -5.35
C SER A 120 15.76 -15.46 -3.96
N ASN A 121 15.33 -14.20 -3.88
CA ASN A 121 15.12 -13.51 -2.61
C ASN A 121 13.84 -13.99 -1.95
N PHE A 122 12.77 -14.17 -2.74
CA PHE A 122 11.50 -14.69 -2.29
C PHE A 122 11.62 -16.12 -1.73
N ASP A 123 12.24 -17.03 -2.50
CA ASP A 123 12.46 -18.41 -2.08
C ASP A 123 13.33 -18.47 -0.81
N SER A 124 14.38 -17.64 -0.73
CA SER A 124 15.19 -17.54 0.48
C SER A 124 14.41 -17.00 1.68
N ALA A 125 13.45 -16.10 1.47
CA ALA A 125 12.64 -15.53 2.53
C ALA A 125 11.68 -16.59 3.10
N ILE A 126 11.03 -17.40 2.25
CA ILE A 126 10.06 -18.39 2.72
C ILE A 126 10.72 -19.49 3.56
N VAL A 127 11.93 -19.91 3.18
CA VAL A 127 12.63 -21.00 3.89
C VAL A 127 13.26 -20.53 5.21
N ASN A 128 13.51 -19.23 5.38
CA ASN A 128 14.15 -18.66 6.58
C ASN A 128 13.20 -17.72 7.32
N PHE A 129 12.75 -18.13 8.50
CA PHE A 129 11.79 -17.37 9.32
C PHE A 129 12.17 -15.90 9.58
N ASP A 130 13.43 -15.61 9.92
CA ASP A 130 13.87 -14.24 10.20
C ASP A 130 13.81 -13.36 8.94
N THR A 131 14.21 -13.92 7.80
CA THR A 131 14.13 -13.25 6.49
C THR A 131 12.69 -13.09 6.06
N HIS A 132 11.83 -14.04 6.39
CA HIS A 132 10.39 -13.98 6.14
C HIS A 132 9.72 -12.82 6.89
N ILE A 133 9.99 -12.70 8.19
CA ILE A 133 9.53 -11.56 8.99
C ILE A 133 10.08 -10.25 8.43
N PHE A 134 11.35 -10.23 8.04
CA PHE A 134 11.99 -9.05 7.47
C PHE A 134 11.35 -8.64 6.12
N MET A 135 10.92 -9.59 5.30
CA MET A 135 10.15 -9.35 4.09
C MET A 135 8.83 -8.64 4.41
N HIS A 136 8.00 -9.20 5.29
CA HIS A 136 6.72 -8.60 5.67
C HIS A 136 6.89 -7.21 6.30
N PHE A 137 7.86 -7.04 7.20
CA PHE A 137 8.18 -5.74 7.79
C PHE A 137 8.61 -4.71 6.74
N SER A 138 9.45 -5.11 5.79
CA SER A 138 9.88 -4.25 4.69
C SER A 138 8.72 -3.84 3.80
N ILE A 139 7.78 -4.75 3.53
CA ILE A 139 6.57 -4.45 2.74
C ILE A 139 5.66 -3.47 3.48
N ILE A 140 5.49 -3.60 4.80
CA ILE A 140 4.80 -2.58 5.63
C ILE A 140 5.50 -1.22 5.48
N LEU A 141 6.83 -1.18 5.59
CA LEU A 141 7.59 0.05 5.41
C LEU A 141 7.39 0.65 4.00
N SER A 142 7.33 -0.19 2.97
CA SER A 142 7.06 0.23 1.60
C SER A 142 5.68 0.91 1.45
N GLY A 143 4.67 0.47 2.22
CA GLY A 143 3.35 1.12 2.27
C GLY A 143 3.39 2.54 2.84
N ILE A 144 4.27 2.81 3.81
CA ILE A 144 4.50 4.17 4.34
C ILE A 144 5.10 5.07 3.26
N PHE A 145 6.06 4.54 2.50
CA PHE A 145 6.66 5.27 1.37
C PHE A 145 5.65 5.51 0.25
N LEU A 146 4.79 4.54 -0.05
CA LEU A 146 3.71 4.69 -1.01
C LEU A 146 2.75 5.82 -0.61
N TYR A 147 2.31 5.87 0.65
CA TYR A 147 1.48 6.96 1.16
C TYR A 147 2.15 8.32 0.99
N SER A 148 3.44 8.40 1.35
CA SER A 148 4.23 9.63 1.24
C SER A 148 4.35 10.10 -0.21
N SER A 149 4.50 9.16 -1.16
CA SER A 149 4.50 9.44 -2.60
C SER A 149 3.13 9.94 -3.07
N PHE A 150 2.06 9.24 -2.70
CA PHE A 150 0.69 9.54 -3.15
C PHE A 150 0.19 10.90 -2.67
N LYS A 151 0.69 11.41 -1.54
CA LYS A 151 0.42 12.78 -1.10
C LYS A 151 1.01 13.88 -1.99
N MET A 152 2.02 13.56 -2.79
CA MET A 152 2.79 14.52 -3.57
C MET A 152 2.47 14.49 -5.07
N ILE A 153 1.71 13.50 -5.52
CA ILE A 153 1.30 13.33 -6.91
C ILE A 153 -0.18 13.65 -7.10
N SER A 154 -0.56 14.07 -8.29
CA SER A 154 -1.95 14.29 -8.68
C SER A 154 -2.71 12.96 -8.79
N ARG A 155 -4.04 13.03 -8.75
CA ARG A 155 -4.92 11.85 -8.90
C ARG A 155 -4.67 11.09 -10.21
N ILE A 156 -4.37 11.79 -11.31
CA ILE A 156 -4.06 11.18 -12.61
C ILE A 156 -2.73 10.43 -12.52
N GLN A 157 -1.70 11.05 -11.94
CA GLN A 157 -0.40 10.39 -11.73
C GLN A 157 -0.53 9.16 -10.84
N SER A 158 -1.36 9.20 -9.78
CA SER A 158 -1.64 8.02 -8.96
C SER A 158 -2.29 6.89 -9.77
N LEU A 159 -3.24 7.21 -10.65
CA LEU A 159 -3.88 6.22 -11.52
C LEU A 159 -2.87 5.60 -12.50
N VAL A 160 -2.03 6.41 -13.14
CA VAL A 160 -0.96 5.93 -14.02
C VAL A 160 0.01 5.03 -13.25
N PHE A 161 0.36 5.41 -12.01
CA PHE A 161 1.22 4.61 -11.15
C PHE A 161 0.61 3.25 -10.80
N ILE A 162 -0.68 3.23 -10.40
CA ILE A 162 -1.41 1.99 -10.12
C ILE A 162 -1.45 1.10 -11.37
N LEU A 163 -1.78 1.66 -12.53
CA LEU A 163 -1.80 0.93 -13.80
C LEU A 163 -0.41 0.38 -14.18
N ALA A 164 0.68 1.10 -13.88
CA ALA A 164 2.03 0.59 -14.15
C ALA A 164 2.40 -0.62 -13.27
N ILE A 165 2.08 -0.57 -11.98
CA ILE A 165 2.24 -1.73 -11.07
C ILE A 165 1.36 -2.89 -11.51
N ASP A 166 0.11 -2.60 -11.87
CA ASP A 166 -0.86 -3.57 -12.36
C ASP A 166 -0.36 -4.32 -13.61
N LYS A 167 0.22 -3.62 -14.58
CA LYS A 167 0.83 -4.25 -15.77
C LYS A 167 2.03 -5.11 -15.40
N THR A 168 2.83 -4.69 -14.43
CA THR A 168 3.96 -5.49 -13.94
C THR A 168 3.48 -6.81 -13.34
N MET A 169 2.42 -6.77 -12.52
CA MET A 169 1.75 -7.96 -11.99
C MET A 169 1.22 -8.84 -13.13
N GLY A 170 0.55 -8.26 -14.13
CA GLY A 170 0.06 -9.01 -15.28
C GLY A 170 1.16 -9.70 -16.07
N ILE A 171 2.30 -9.03 -16.30
CA ILE A 171 3.48 -9.61 -16.96
C ILE A 171 4.02 -10.79 -16.16
N LEU A 172 4.19 -10.64 -14.85
CA LEU A 172 4.58 -11.75 -13.97
C LEU A 172 3.56 -12.90 -14.07
N GLY A 173 2.27 -12.58 -14.06
CA GLY A 173 1.19 -13.54 -14.22
C GLY A 173 1.27 -14.33 -15.53
N PHE A 174 1.60 -13.68 -16.65
CA PHE A 174 1.84 -14.36 -17.93
C PHE A 174 3.01 -15.33 -17.88
N PHE A 175 4.13 -14.94 -17.27
CA PHE A 175 5.29 -15.83 -17.12
C PHE A 175 4.97 -17.04 -16.22
N LEU A 176 4.21 -16.85 -15.15
CA LEU A 176 3.81 -17.92 -14.23
C LEU A 176 2.76 -18.86 -14.88
N ALA A 177 1.77 -18.31 -15.59
CA ALA A 177 0.69 -19.09 -16.20
C ALA A 177 1.13 -19.88 -17.44
N GLY A 178 2.01 -19.28 -18.27
CA GLY A 178 2.44 -19.85 -19.54
C GLY A 178 3.78 -20.58 -19.51
N GLY A 179 4.51 -20.52 -18.39
CA GLY A 179 5.82 -21.14 -18.24
C GLY A 179 5.77 -22.66 -18.08
N SER A 180 6.77 -23.35 -18.62
CA SER A 180 6.95 -24.80 -18.44
C SER A 180 7.95 -25.15 -17.32
N SER A 181 8.48 -24.15 -16.62
CA SER A 181 9.49 -24.30 -15.57
C SER A 181 9.11 -23.49 -14.34
N GLN A 182 9.47 -24.00 -13.15
CA GLN A 182 9.25 -23.29 -11.89
C GLN A 182 10.13 -22.04 -11.82
N ILE A 183 9.49 -20.88 -11.59
CA ILE A 183 10.17 -19.62 -11.34
C ILE A 183 10.52 -19.52 -9.85
N TYR A 184 9.53 -19.72 -8.98
CA TYR A 184 9.70 -19.81 -7.53
C TYR A 184 9.85 -21.28 -7.12
N GLN A 185 11.01 -21.67 -6.61
CA GLN A 185 11.30 -23.07 -6.28
C GLN A 185 10.48 -23.59 -5.10
N THR A 186 9.99 -22.68 -4.25
CA THR A 186 9.22 -23.05 -3.05
C THR A 186 7.80 -23.50 -3.37
N TYR A 187 7.29 -23.22 -4.58
CA TYR A 187 5.95 -23.58 -5.00
C TYR A 187 5.94 -24.54 -6.20
N PRO A 188 5.07 -25.57 -6.21
CA PRO A 188 4.89 -26.44 -7.37
C PRO A 188 4.51 -25.66 -8.63
N LEU A 189 4.91 -26.18 -9.80
CA LEU A 189 4.59 -25.55 -11.09
C LEU A 189 3.08 -25.33 -11.27
N SER A 190 2.25 -26.30 -10.87
CA SER A 190 0.79 -26.19 -10.96
C SER A 190 0.23 -25.02 -10.15
N VAL A 191 0.79 -24.74 -8.97
CA VAL A 191 0.40 -23.60 -8.11
C VAL A 191 0.85 -22.28 -8.73
N GLN A 192 2.03 -22.26 -9.35
CA GLN A 192 2.49 -21.07 -10.09
C GLN A 192 1.58 -20.77 -11.28
N MET A 193 1.20 -21.79 -12.05
CA MET A 193 0.31 -21.61 -13.21
C MET A 193 -1.06 -21.07 -12.81
N THR A 194 -1.69 -21.62 -11.78
CA THR A 194 -2.97 -21.12 -11.27
C THR A 194 -2.83 -19.71 -10.72
N SER A 195 -1.73 -19.41 -10.03
CA SER A 195 -1.48 -18.07 -9.50
C SER A 195 -1.29 -17.03 -10.60
N GLY A 196 -0.57 -17.39 -11.67
CA GLY A 196 -0.39 -16.54 -12.84
C GLY A 196 -1.72 -16.23 -13.53
N PHE A 197 -2.61 -17.22 -13.65
CA PHE A 197 -3.96 -17.01 -14.18
C PHE A 197 -4.75 -15.99 -13.34
N TRP A 198 -4.73 -16.12 -12.01
CA TRP A 198 -5.42 -15.17 -11.12
C TRP A 198 -4.81 -13.77 -11.16
N MET A 199 -3.49 -13.65 -11.28
CA MET A 199 -2.82 -12.34 -11.49
C MET A 199 -3.29 -11.66 -12.77
N ILE A 200 -3.42 -12.41 -13.88
CA ILE A 200 -3.92 -11.86 -15.14
C ILE A 200 -5.38 -11.41 -15.01
N LEU A 201 -6.24 -12.22 -14.36
CA LEU A 201 -7.63 -11.83 -14.11
C LEU A 201 -7.72 -10.58 -13.23
N MET A 202 -6.90 -10.49 -12.19
CA MET A 202 -6.82 -9.32 -11.32
C MET A 202 -6.39 -8.07 -12.11
N MET A 203 -5.43 -8.22 -13.03
CA MET A 203 -4.98 -7.14 -13.90
C MET A 203 -6.13 -6.57 -14.73
N VAL A 204 -6.87 -7.45 -15.41
CA VAL A 204 -8.04 -7.05 -16.20
C VAL A 204 -9.12 -6.41 -15.32
N GLY A 205 -9.32 -6.92 -14.11
CA GLY A 205 -10.26 -6.35 -13.14
C GLY A 205 -9.89 -4.93 -12.70
N ILE A 206 -8.61 -4.68 -12.40
CA ILE A 206 -8.09 -3.37 -12.02
C ILE A 206 -8.19 -2.39 -13.20
N ASP A 207 -7.85 -2.83 -14.42
CA ASP A 207 -8.02 -2.02 -15.63
C ASP A 207 -9.46 -1.54 -15.80
N LEU A 208 -10.42 -2.46 -15.72
CA LEU A 208 -11.84 -2.14 -15.84
C LEU A 208 -12.29 -1.14 -14.78
N LEU A 209 -11.86 -1.33 -13.53
CA LEU A 209 -12.18 -0.43 -12.43
C LEU A 209 -11.58 0.97 -12.66
N CYS A 210 -10.33 1.05 -13.08
CA CYS A 210 -9.67 2.31 -13.42
C CYS A 210 -10.38 3.03 -14.58
N ILE A 211 -10.76 2.33 -15.64
CA ILE A 211 -11.53 2.88 -16.77
C ILE A 211 -12.87 3.45 -16.28
N ILE A 212 -13.61 2.70 -15.46
CA ILE A 212 -14.89 3.16 -14.89
C ILE A 212 -14.69 4.43 -14.05
N LEU A 213 -13.65 4.49 -13.22
CA LEU A 213 -13.34 5.66 -12.41
C LEU A 213 -12.96 6.89 -13.25
N ILE A 214 -12.21 6.68 -14.34
CA ILE A 214 -11.85 7.75 -15.29
C ILE A 214 -13.11 8.26 -15.99
N LEU A 215 -13.94 7.39 -16.54
CA LEU A 215 -15.19 7.74 -17.20
C LEU A 215 -16.14 8.49 -16.25
N LYS A 216 -16.31 7.99 -15.02
CA LYS A 216 -17.12 8.67 -14.00
C LYS A 216 -16.62 10.08 -13.70
N ASN A 217 -15.32 10.28 -13.58
CA ASN A 217 -14.78 11.63 -13.36
C ASN A 217 -14.98 12.53 -14.58
N PHE A 218 -14.81 12.00 -15.80
CA PHE A 218 -14.99 12.74 -17.04
C PHE A 218 -16.44 13.25 -17.19
N PHE A 219 -17.43 12.37 -17.03
CA PHE A 219 -18.84 12.75 -17.13
C PHE A 219 -19.32 13.64 -15.97
N ASN A 220 -18.83 13.42 -14.74
CA ASN A 220 -19.17 14.32 -13.63
C ASN A 220 -18.49 15.70 -13.72
N SER A 221 -17.43 15.83 -14.53
CA SER A 221 -16.73 17.10 -14.74
C SER A 221 -17.37 17.97 -15.82
N THR A 222 -18.29 17.42 -16.62
CA THR A 222 -19.00 18.13 -17.70
C THR A 222 -20.31 18.77 -17.23
N ASP A 223 -20.78 18.46 -16.01
CA ASP A 223 -21.98 19.06 -15.39
C ASP A 223 -21.70 20.36 -14.60
N LYS A 224 -20.69 21.17 -14.99
CA LYS A 224 -20.40 22.49 -14.39
C LYS A 224 -20.24 23.59 -15.42
#